data_AF-A0A7D9HTW1-F1
#
_entry.id   AF-A0A7D9HTW1-F1
#
_cell.length_a   1.000
_cell.length_b   1.000
_cell.length_c   1.000
_cell.angle_alpha   90.00
_cell.angle_beta   90.00
_cell.angle_gamma   90.00
#
_symmetry.space_group_name_H-M   'P 1'
#
loop_
_entity.id
_entity.type
_entity.pdbx_description
1 polymer ?
#
loop_
_entity_poly.entity_id
_entity_poly.type
_entity_poly.pdbx_seq_one_letter_code
_entity_poly.pdbx_strand_id
1 'polypeptide(L)'
;MGEEGNKSEEQTGRWNLERETELRFEVPEANDSQGNTSAELVLLKGQAEIFGTELVLHKKFHFKPGDKIAVFTWDGCIVEISFSKQFLLPGVVDGAYISRETPMLMYLNLHAALDQMREKAKKNPGLTGPRIMITGPGDVGKSTLCRILLNYAVRLGRRPIYCDLDVGQGSVSIPGSTGSVYFTVS
;
A
#
# COMPACT_ATOMS: atom_id res chain seq x y z
N MET A 1 9.94 38.01 26.38
CA MET A 1 10.86 37.01 25.81
C MET A 1 9.99 35.98 25.15
N GLY A 2 9.91 36.01 23.82
CA GLY A 2 9.12 35.07 23.03
C GLY A 2 9.91 33.78 22.80
N GLU A 3 9.27 32.64 23.06
CA GLU A 3 9.76 31.35 22.59
C GLU A 3 9.43 31.24 21.10
N GLU A 4 10.44 31.47 20.24
CA GLU A 4 10.35 31.11 18.84
C GLU A 4 10.47 29.59 18.71
N GLY A 5 9.33 28.93 18.53
CA GLY A 5 9.25 27.51 18.19
C GLY A 5 9.96 27.25 16.86
N ASN A 6 11.03 26.47 16.93
CA ASN A 6 11.84 26.02 15.80
C ASN A 6 10.96 25.22 14.81
N LYS A 7 10.48 25.85 13.73
CA LYS A 7 9.75 25.17 12.66
C LYS A 7 10.74 24.31 11.88
N SER A 8 10.67 22.99 12.05
CA SER A 8 11.32 22.03 11.17
C SER A 8 10.91 22.31 9.72
N GLU A 9 11.86 22.72 8.86
CA GLU A 9 11.55 22.95 7.44
C GLU A 9 11.20 21.61 6.77
N GLU A 10 9.92 21.38 6.51
CA GLU A 10 9.44 20.24 5.73
C GLU A 10 9.71 20.49 4.24
N GLN A 11 10.30 19.51 3.55
CA GLN A 11 10.33 19.52 2.09
C GLN A 11 9.13 18.76 1.56
N THR A 12 8.30 19.45 0.77
CA THR A 12 7.08 18.93 0.17
C THR A 12 7.27 18.75 -1.34
N GLY A 13 7.11 17.54 -1.85
CA GLY A 13 7.00 17.25 -3.28
C GLY A 13 5.53 17.13 -3.69
N ARG A 14 5.20 17.56 -4.91
CA ARG A 14 3.86 17.37 -5.48
C ARG A 14 3.95 16.59 -6.77
N TRP A 15 3.17 15.53 -6.89
CA TRP A 15 3.15 14.65 -8.05
C TRP A 15 1.77 14.62 -8.69
N ASN A 16 1.76 14.75 -10.02
CA ASN A 16 0.58 14.56 -10.84
C ASN A 16 0.69 13.19 -11.52
N LEU A 17 -0.20 12.26 -11.15
CA LEU A 17 -0.23 10.92 -11.69
C LEU A 17 -1.29 10.86 -12.79
N GLU A 18 -0.89 10.38 -13.95
CA GLU A 18 -1.81 10.05 -15.04
C GLU A 18 -2.57 8.76 -14.72
N ARG A 19 -3.63 8.51 -15.48
CA ARG A 19 -4.41 7.27 -15.39
C ARG A 19 -3.51 6.04 -15.55
N GLU A 20 -3.79 5.01 -14.74
CA GLU A 20 -3.10 3.71 -14.75
C GLU A 20 -1.59 3.79 -14.46
N THR A 21 -1.18 4.82 -13.71
CA THR A 21 0.21 4.97 -13.24
C THR A 21 0.30 4.84 -11.72
N GLU A 22 1.50 4.56 -11.24
CA GLU A 22 1.80 4.58 -9.81
C GLU A 22 3.03 5.41 -9.48
N LEU A 23 2.98 6.12 -8.35
CA LEU A 23 4.13 6.75 -7.73
C LEU A 23 4.75 5.77 -6.74
N ARG A 24 6.01 5.42 -6.96
CA ARG A 24 6.79 4.58 -6.06
C ARG A 24 7.79 5.43 -5.32
N PHE A 25 7.89 5.26 -4.01
CA PHE A 25 8.91 5.89 -3.19
C PHE A 25 9.24 5.02 -1.97
N GLU A 26 10.43 5.22 -1.43
CA GLU A 26 10.91 4.56 -0.22
C GLU A 26 11.22 5.63 0.82
N VAL A 27 10.85 5.38 2.07
CA VAL A 27 11.22 6.25 3.18
C VAL A 27 12.64 5.88 3.61
N PRO A 28 13.63 6.78 3.51
CA PRO A 28 15.01 6.46 3.84
C PRO A 28 15.14 5.91 5.27
N GLU A 29 15.96 4.88 5.45
CA GLU A 29 16.32 4.39 6.78
C GLU A 29 17.12 5.45 7.54
N ALA A 30 16.91 5.53 8.85
CA ALA A 30 17.67 6.41 9.71
C ALA A 30 19.06 5.80 9.96
N ASN A 31 20.08 6.35 9.32
CA ASN A 31 21.48 6.01 9.62
C ASN A 31 21.88 6.67 10.95
N ASP A 32 21.84 5.89 12.02
CA ASP A 32 22.37 6.13 13.38
C ASP A 32 21.95 7.40 14.16
N SER A 33 21.45 7.11 15.36
CA SER A 33 21.47 7.92 16.60
C SER A 33 20.70 9.24 16.71
N GLN A 34 20.33 9.97 15.64
CA GLN A 34 19.60 11.24 15.76
C GLN A 34 18.67 11.51 14.57
N GLY A 35 17.45 10.97 14.59
CA GLY A 35 16.37 11.44 13.70
C GLY A 35 15.32 10.40 13.37
N ASN A 36 14.05 10.71 13.65
CA ASN A 36 12.90 9.92 13.24
C ASN A 36 12.55 10.32 11.79
N THR A 37 13.13 9.66 10.79
CA THR A 37 12.79 9.89 9.37
C THR A 37 11.38 9.38 9.10
N SER A 38 10.47 10.26 8.75
CA SER A 38 9.09 9.90 8.43
C SER A 38 8.67 10.59 7.13
N ALA A 39 7.73 9.94 6.43
CA ALA A 39 7.08 10.53 5.27
C ALA A 39 5.59 10.71 5.57
N GLU A 40 5.04 11.84 5.17
CA GLU A 40 3.62 12.11 5.19
C GLU A 40 3.10 12.19 3.75
N LEU A 41 2.01 11.50 3.44
CA LEU A 41 1.34 11.57 2.14
C LEU A 41 -0.07 12.12 2.28
N VAL A 42 -0.44 13.00 1.34
CA VAL A 42 -1.78 13.59 1.25
C VAL A 42 -2.30 13.48 -0.19
N LEU A 43 -3.51 12.95 -0.35
CA LEU A 43 -4.24 13.00 -1.61
C LEU A 43 -4.92 14.37 -1.74
N LEU A 44 -4.54 15.17 -2.74
CA LEU A 44 -5.09 16.51 -2.95
C LEU A 44 -6.28 16.52 -3.93
N LYS A 45 -6.27 15.63 -4.94
CA LYS A 45 -7.31 15.55 -5.97
C LYS A 45 -7.36 14.16 -6.59
N GLY A 46 -8.55 13.73 -7.01
CA GLY A 46 -8.76 12.47 -7.73
C GLY A 46 -8.95 11.29 -6.79
N GLN A 47 -8.70 10.09 -7.30
CA GLN A 47 -8.76 8.84 -6.53
C GLN A 47 -7.41 8.13 -6.63
N ALA A 48 -6.94 7.61 -5.50
CA ALA A 48 -5.69 6.88 -5.43
C ALA A 48 -5.79 5.79 -4.36
N GLU A 49 -4.95 4.78 -4.47
CA GLU A 49 -4.91 3.68 -3.53
C GLU A 49 -3.48 3.21 -3.26
N ILE A 50 -3.25 2.72 -2.04
CA ILE A 50 -1.99 2.08 -1.64
C ILE A 50 -2.30 0.60 -1.38
N PHE A 51 -1.75 -0.27 -2.23
CA PHE A 51 -1.98 -1.72 -2.17
C PHE A 51 -3.48 -2.10 -2.05
N GLY A 52 -4.34 -1.42 -2.80
CA GLY A 52 -5.79 -1.63 -2.84
C GLY A 52 -6.59 -0.94 -1.72
N THR A 53 -5.93 -0.28 -0.76
CA THR A 53 -6.57 0.58 0.24
C THR A 53 -6.77 1.98 -0.34
N GLU A 54 -8.01 2.43 -0.43
CA GLU A 54 -8.37 3.75 -0.97
C GLU A 54 -7.89 4.89 -0.05
N LEU A 55 -7.27 5.90 -0.66
CA LEU A 55 -6.85 7.10 0.04
C LEU A 55 -8.00 8.10 0.16
N VAL A 56 -8.10 8.72 1.33
CA VAL A 56 -9.12 9.75 1.60
C VAL A 56 -8.53 11.12 1.26
N LEU A 57 -9.28 11.93 0.51
CA LEU A 57 -8.91 13.30 0.17
C LEU A 57 -8.56 14.11 1.43
N HIS A 58 -7.45 14.84 1.36
CA HIS A 58 -6.92 15.72 2.41
C HIS A 58 -6.59 15.03 3.74
N LYS A 59 -6.62 13.70 3.79
CA LYS A 59 -6.18 12.94 4.95
C LYS A 59 -4.67 12.69 4.87
N LYS A 60 -3.99 12.93 5.98
CA LYS A 60 -2.56 12.69 6.16
C LYS A 60 -2.29 11.23 6.49
N PHE A 61 -1.45 10.57 5.69
CA PHE A 61 -0.98 9.20 5.92
C PHE A 61 0.50 9.23 6.29
N HIS A 62 0.86 8.63 7.41
CA HIS A 62 2.22 8.66 7.94
C HIS A 62 2.91 7.32 7.69
N PHE A 63 4.14 7.36 7.21
CA PHE A 63 4.99 6.21 6.92
C PHE A 63 6.27 6.28 7.73
N LYS A 64 6.77 5.10 8.11
CA LYS A 64 7.94 4.91 8.96
C LYS A 64 9.22 4.77 8.11
N PRO A 65 10.41 4.93 8.70
CA PRO A 65 11.66 4.63 7.99
C PRO A 65 11.65 3.19 7.46
N GLY A 66 12.15 3.00 6.24
CA GLY A 66 12.22 1.70 5.56
C GLY A 66 10.92 1.27 4.85
N ASP A 67 9.82 2.02 4.99
CA ASP A 67 8.59 1.70 4.28
C ASP A 67 8.79 1.91 2.76
N LYS A 68 8.35 0.93 1.97
CA LYS A 68 8.27 1.01 0.50
C LYS A 68 6.81 1.17 0.08
N ILE A 69 6.50 2.30 -0.56
CA ILE A 69 5.13 2.69 -0.90
C ILE A 69 4.97 2.72 -2.41
N ALA A 70 3.84 2.19 -2.89
CA ALA A 70 3.35 2.39 -4.24
C ALA A 70 1.92 2.97 -4.17
N VAL A 71 1.74 4.16 -4.73
CA VAL A 71 0.47 4.87 -4.80
C VAL A 71 -0.04 4.77 -6.22
N PHE A 72 -1.11 4.02 -6.45
CA PHE A 72 -1.67 3.78 -7.77
C PHE A 72 -2.95 4.60 -7.99
N THR A 73 -3.23 4.98 -9.24
CA THR A 73 -4.50 5.63 -9.61
C THR A 73 -5.10 5.04 -10.89
N TRP A 74 -6.40 4.78 -10.86
CA TRP A 74 -7.17 4.30 -12.02
C TRP A 74 -7.55 5.43 -12.98
N ASP A 75 -7.85 6.62 -12.48
CA ASP A 75 -8.41 7.73 -13.27
C ASP A 75 -7.52 8.99 -13.28
N GLY A 76 -6.41 8.98 -12.53
CA GLY A 76 -5.51 10.11 -12.35
C GLY A 76 -5.73 10.81 -11.02
N CYS A 77 -4.63 11.28 -10.41
CA CYS A 77 -4.68 11.94 -9.11
C CYS A 77 -3.53 12.92 -8.91
N ILE A 78 -3.67 13.78 -7.90
CA ILE A 78 -2.58 14.64 -7.44
C ILE A 78 -2.31 14.32 -5.98
N VAL A 79 -1.06 13.95 -5.69
CA VAL A 79 -0.60 13.64 -4.34
C VAL A 79 0.55 14.56 -3.93
N GLU A 80 0.63 14.81 -2.64
CA GLU A 80 1.72 15.54 -2.00
C GLU A 80 2.39 14.62 -0.99
N ILE A 81 3.71 14.67 -0.91
CA ILE A 81 4.53 13.90 0.03
C ILE A 81 5.49 14.88 0.69
N SER A 82 5.52 14.82 2.01
CA SER A 82 6.39 15.63 2.86
C SER A 82 7.33 14.70 3.62
N PHE A 83 8.62 15.00 3.62
CA PHE A 83 9.59 14.25 4.41
C PHE A 83 10.05 15.06 5.62
N SER A 84 10.13 14.42 6.79
CA SER A 84 10.66 15.06 7.99
C SER A 84 12.18 15.22 7.89
N LYS A 85 12.63 16.47 8.07
CA LYS A 85 13.99 16.96 7.84
C LYS A 85 15.06 16.31 8.74
N GLN A 86 16.02 15.57 8.15
CA GLN A 86 17.45 15.51 8.55
C GLN A 86 18.30 14.82 7.46
N PHE A 87 18.02 15.00 6.17
CA PHE A 87 19.00 14.70 5.12
C PHE A 87 18.91 15.79 4.05
N LEU A 88 19.48 16.94 4.40
CA LEU A 88 19.64 18.07 3.51
C LEU A 88 20.67 17.72 2.42
N LEU A 89 20.18 17.25 1.28
CA LEU A 89 20.72 17.68 0.00
C LEU A 89 19.56 18.21 -0.86
N PRO A 90 19.68 19.39 -1.49
CA PRO A 90 18.72 19.81 -2.50
C PRO A 90 18.69 18.76 -3.62
N GLY A 91 17.53 18.12 -3.85
CA GLY A 91 17.40 17.01 -4.80
C GLY A 91 17.05 15.65 -4.18
N VAL A 92 16.93 15.53 -2.85
CA VAL A 92 16.53 14.29 -2.14
C VAL A 92 15.03 14.04 -2.24
N VAL A 93 14.53 14.05 -3.46
CA VAL A 93 13.38 13.25 -3.90
C VAL A 93 13.94 12.03 -4.65
N ASP A 94 15.12 11.56 -4.23
CA ASP A 94 16.04 10.70 -5.02
C ASP A 94 15.60 9.23 -5.11
N GLY A 95 14.33 8.96 -4.80
CA GLY A 95 13.74 7.63 -4.90
C GLY A 95 12.26 7.64 -5.30
N ALA A 96 11.64 8.82 -5.47
CA ALA A 96 10.24 8.90 -5.86
C ALA A 96 10.09 9.04 -7.38
N TYR A 97 9.49 8.06 -8.04
CA TYR A 97 9.29 8.08 -9.49
C TYR A 97 7.92 7.54 -9.88
N ILE A 98 7.42 7.99 -11.03
CA ILE A 98 6.16 7.51 -11.61
C ILE A 98 6.47 6.33 -12.53
N SER A 99 5.91 5.17 -12.22
CA SER A 99 5.92 4.00 -13.09
C SER A 99 4.62 3.92 -13.88
N ARG A 100 4.73 3.68 -15.19
CA ARG A 100 3.61 3.40 -16.09
C ARG A 100 3.37 1.90 -16.27
N GLU A 101 4.39 1.09 -16.06
CA GLU A 101 4.29 -0.36 -16.16
C GLU A 101 3.89 -0.92 -14.81
N THR A 102 2.62 -1.33 -14.69
CA THR A 102 2.07 -1.88 -13.45
C THR A 102 1.29 -3.17 -13.74
N PRO A 103 1.37 -4.18 -12.86
CA PRO A 103 0.55 -5.38 -12.98
C PRO A 103 -0.88 -5.19 -12.45
N MET A 104 -1.31 -3.96 -12.14
CA MET A 104 -2.56 -3.67 -11.43
C MET A 104 -3.80 -4.16 -12.18
N LEU A 105 -3.82 -4.06 -13.51
CA LEU A 105 -4.91 -4.59 -14.33
C LEU A 105 -5.04 -6.11 -14.20
N MET A 106 -3.92 -6.83 -14.12
CA MET A 106 -3.91 -8.28 -13.91
C MET A 106 -4.49 -8.63 -12.54
N TYR A 107 -4.13 -7.88 -11.50
CA TYR A 107 -4.65 -8.08 -10.15
C TYR A 107 -6.15 -7.81 -10.06
N LEU A 108 -6.64 -6.77 -10.74
CA LEU A 108 -8.06 -6.46 -10.85
C LEU A 108 -8.83 -7.58 -11.55
N ASN A 109 -8.32 -8.07 -12.68
CA ASN A 109 -8.94 -9.17 -13.43
C ASN A 109 -9.00 -10.45 -12.61
N LEU A 110 -7.92 -10.79 -11.89
CA LEU A 110 -7.89 -11.92 -10.96
C LEU A 110 -8.95 -11.75 -9.86
N HIS A 111 -9.04 -10.57 -9.26
CA HIS A 111 -10.05 -10.27 -8.25
C HIS A 111 -11.47 -10.45 -8.79
N ALA A 112 -11.76 -9.92 -9.98
CA ALA A 112 -13.08 -10.04 -10.62
C ALA A 112 -13.46 -11.50 -10.90
N ALA A 113 -12.52 -12.32 -11.40
CA ALA A 113 -12.74 -13.74 -11.62
C ALA A 113 -13.05 -14.47 -10.30
N LEU A 114 -12.32 -14.18 -9.22
CA LEU A 114 -12.58 -14.76 -7.90
C LEU A 114 -13.95 -14.34 -7.35
N ASP A 115 -14.36 -13.09 -7.59
CA ASP A 115 -15.68 -12.62 -7.15
C ASP A 115 -16.82 -13.31 -7.90
N GLN A 116 -16.66 -13.53 -9.21
CA GLN A 116 -17.61 -14.33 -9.99
C GLN A 116 -17.72 -15.77 -9.47
N MET A 117 -16.60 -16.39 -9.08
CA MET A 117 -16.62 -17.73 -8.46
C MET A 117 -17.37 -17.73 -7.13
N ARG A 118 -17.21 -16.68 -6.30
CA ARG A 118 -17.97 -16.52 -5.05
C ARG A 118 -19.47 -16.41 -5.30
N GLU A 119 -19.88 -15.62 -6.29
CA GLU A 119 -21.30 -15.48 -6.65
C GLU A 119 -21.91 -16.77 -7.17
N LYS A 120 -21.17 -17.54 -7.98
CA LYS A 120 -21.59 -18.88 -8.42
C LYS A 120 -21.75 -19.84 -7.23
N ALA A 121 -20.84 -19.80 -6.26
CA ALA A 121 -20.92 -20.64 -5.07
C ALA A 121 -22.13 -20.29 -4.18
N LYS A 122 -22.44 -18.99 -4.03
CA LYS A 122 -23.63 -18.55 -3.26
C LYS A 122 -24.95 -19.08 -3.84
N LYS A 123 -25.06 -19.17 -5.17
CA LYS A 123 -26.28 -19.59 -5.86
C LYS A 123 -26.48 -21.10 -5.90
N ASN A 124 -25.41 -21.87 -5.68
CA ASN A 124 -25.41 -23.32 -5.82
C ASN A 124 -25.11 -24.00 -4.48
N PRO A 125 -26.13 -24.52 -3.77
CA PRO A 125 -25.92 -25.26 -2.54
C PRO A 125 -25.04 -26.49 -2.83
N GLY A 126 -23.86 -26.55 -2.21
CA GLY A 126 -22.84 -27.59 -2.42
C GLY A 126 -21.51 -27.09 -2.95
N LEU A 127 -21.45 -25.87 -3.51
CA LEU A 127 -20.19 -25.24 -3.91
C LEU A 127 -19.66 -24.34 -2.78
N THR A 128 -18.33 -24.35 -2.60
CA THR A 128 -17.64 -23.46 -1.67
C THR A 128 -16.96 -22.32 -2.43
N GLY A 129 -16.68 -21.20 -1.74
CA GLY A 129 -15.94 -20.09 -2.32
C GLY A 129 -14.53 -20.50 -2.74
N PRO A 130 -13.90 -19.73 -3.65
CA PRO A 130 -12.57 -20.05 -4.17
C PRO A 130 -11.52 -20.02 -3.04
N ARG A 131 -10.64 -21.02 -3.03
CA ARG A 131 -9.45 -21.08 -2.19
C ARG A 131 -8.24 -20.92 -3.10
N ILE A 132 -7.41 -19.92 -2.84
CA ILE A 132 -6.24 -19.61 -3.65
C ILE A 132 -4.98 -19.75 -2.80
N MET A 133 -3.91 -20.24 -3.43
CA MET A 133 -2.57 -20.25 -2.87
C MET A 133 -1.67 -19.49 -3.84
N ILE A 134 -1.00 -18.45 -3.36
CA ILE A 134 -0.03 -17.68 -4.15
C ILE A 134 1.34 -18.24 -3.86
N THR A 135 2.02 -18.72 -4.89
CA THR A 135 3.35 -19.33 -4.79
C THR A 135 4.33 -18.62 -5.72
N GLY A 136 5.61 -18.66 -5.38
CA GLY A 136 6.67 -18.08 -6.18
C GLY A 136 7.96 -17.90 -5.38
N PRO A 137 9.06 -17.54 -6.04
CA PRO A 137 10.35 -17.27 -5.40
C PRO A 137 10.28 -16.16 -4.33
N GLY A 138 11.36 -15.99 -3.57
CA GLY A 138 11.52 -14.85 -2.66
C GLY A 138 11.36 -13.52 -3.40
N ASP A 139 10.82 -12.51 -2.71
CA ASP A 139 10.82 -11.10 -3.15
C ASP A 139 10.11 -10.76 -4.47
N VAL A 140 9.20 -11.62 -4.96
CA VAL A 140 8.38 -11.35 -6.16
C VAL A 140 7.07 -10.60 -5.89
N GLY A 141 6.88 -10.04 -4.69
CA GLY A 141 5.67 -9.26 -4.34
C GLY A 141 4.43 -10.08 -3.99
N LYS A 142 4.59 -11.35 -3.56
CA LYS A 142 3.49 -12.25 -3.17
C LYS A 142 2.59 -11.63 -2.09
N SER A 143 3.18 -11.09 -1.04
CA SER A 143 2.47 -10.47 0.08
C SER A 143 1.71 -9.21 -0.36
N THR A 144 2.30 -8.42 -1.27
CA THR A 144 1.65 -7.26 -1.88
C THR A 144 0.41 -7.66 -2.68
N LEU A 145 0.50 -8.71 -3.50
CA LEU A 145 -0.64 -9.25 -4.24
C LEU A 145 -1.75 -9.74 -3.30
N CYS A 146 -1.40 -10.50 -2.26
CA CYS A 146 -2.34 -10.94 -1.24
C CYS A 146 -3.09 -9.74 -0.63
N ARG A 147 -2.35 -8.70 -0.22
CA ARG A 147 -2.92 -7.49 0.38
C ARG A 147 -3.88 -6.77 -0.56
N ILE A 148 -3.54 -6.63 -1.83
CA ILE A 148 -4.41 -6.02 -2.85
C ILE A 148 -5.71 -6.81 -3.00
N LEU A 149 -5.62 -8.13 -3.18
CA LEU A 149 -6.80 -9.00 -3.35
C LEU A 149 -7.72 -8.98 -2.12
N LEU A 150 -7.13 -8.96 -0.92
CA LEU A 150 -7.87 -8.84 0.34
C LEU A 150 -8.60 -7.51 0.42
N ASN A 151 -7.90 -6.40 0.19
CA ASN A 151 -8.48 -5.06 0.24
C ASN A 151 -9.62 -4.90 -0.78
N TYR A 152 -9.47 -5.40 -2.01
CA TYR A 152 -10.55 -5.37 -3.00
C TYR A 152 -11.76 -6.22 -2.57
N ALA A 153 -11.54 -7.41 -2.03
CA ALA A 153 -12.62 -8.25 -1.53
C ALA A 153 -13.38 -7.58 -0.39
N VAL A 154 -12.65 -6.95 0.53
CA VAL A 154 -13.21 -6.20 1.65
C VAL A 154 -14.01 -4.98 1.18
N ARG A 155 -13.54 -4.26 0.14
CA ARG A 155 -14.27 -3.14 -0.48
C ARG A 155 -15.60 -3.56 -1.12
N LEU A 156 -15.70 -4.78 -1.64
CA LEU A 156 -16.95 -5.38 -2.12
C LEU A 156 -17.82 -5.99 -1.01
N GLY A 157 -17.48 -5.77 0.27
CA GLY A 157 -18.21 -6.34 1.40
C GLY A 157 -18.04 -7.85 1.56
N ARG A 158 -17.01 -8.44 0.95
CA ARG A 158 -16.66 -9.86 1.15
C ARG A 158 -15.85 -10.01 2.43
N ARG A 159 -15.81 -11.24 2.95
CA ARG A 159 -15.06 -11.61 4.16
C ARG A 159 -14.06 -12.72 3.83
N PRO A 160 -12.92 -12.40 3.18
CA PRO A 160 -11.91 -13.40 2.87
C PRO A 160 -11.15 -13.83 4.13
N ILE A 161 -10.62 -15.04 4.11
CA ILE A 161 -9.70 -15.56 5.13
C ILE A 161 -8.30 -15.51 4.53
N TYR A 162 -7.36 -14.89 5.23
CA TYR A 162 -5.96 -14.86 4.85
C TYR A 162 -5.16 -15.79 5.76
N CYS A 163 -4.35 -16.66 5.16
CA CYS A 163 -3.44 -17.54 5.87
C CYS A 163 -2.02 -17.21 5.40
N ASP A 164 -1.18 -16.73 6.31
CA ASP A 164 0.23 -16.49 6.08
C ASP A 164 1.02 -17.77 6.43
N LEU A 165 1.68 -18.31 5.41
CA LEU A 165 2.53 -19.48 5.51
C LEU A 165 4.02 -19.13 5.39
N ASP A 166 4.36 -17.84 5.25
CA ASP A 166 5.75 -17.38 5.21
C ASP A 166 6.29 -17.21 6.63
N VAL A 167 7.01 -18.23 7.10
CA VAL A 167 7.65 -18.22 8.42
C VAL A 167 8.86 -17.28 8.49
N GLY A 168 9.42 -16.82 7.37
CA GLY A 168 10.62 -15.96 7.35
C GLY A 168 10.30 -14.47 7.35
N GLN A 169 9.20 -14.08 6.71
CA GLN A 169 8.76 -12.70 6.53
C GLN A 169 7.31 -12.53 7.06
N GLY A 170 7.11 -12.88 8.34
CA GLY A 170 5.80 -12.91 8.97
C GLY A 170 5.08 -11.55 8.87
N SER A 171 4.02 -11.50 8.07
CA SER A 171 3.18 -10.30 7.90
C SER A 171 2.07 -10.21 8.97
N VAL A 172 1.83 -11.33 9.67
CA VAL A 172 0.75 -11.53 10.63
C VAL A 172 1.25 -11.84 12.04
N SER A 173 2.44 -12.45 12.15
CA SER A 173 2.98 -12.97 13.41
C SER A 173 4.52 -12.93 13.42
N ILE A 174 5.12 -13.20 14.57
CA ILE A 174 6.58 -13.22 14.74
C ILE A 174 7.19 -14.25 13.77
N PRO A 175 8.34 -13.96 13.12
CA PRO A 175 9.03 -14.93 12.28
C PRO A 175 9.18 -16.29 12.97
N GLY A 176 8.86 -17.37 12.24
CA GLY A 176 8.83 -18.75 12.74
C GLY A 176 7.44 -19.32 13.02
N SER A 177 6.36 -18.62 12.66
CA SER A 177 4.98 -19.05 12.91
C SER A 177 4.09 -18.98 11.66
N THR A 178 3.10 -19.88 11.56
CA THR A 178 2.01 -19.78 10.58
C THR A 178 0.80 -19.12 11.24
N GLY A 179 0.19 -18.14 10.56
CA GLY A 179 -0.88 -17.32 11.13
C GLY A 179 -2.07 -17.22 10.19
N SER A 180 -3.30 -17.24 10.73
CA SER A 180 -4.53 -16.99 9.98
C SER A 180 -5.25 -15.79 10.55
N VAL A 181 -5.62 -14.83 9.69
CA VAL A 181 -6.34 -13.62 10.07
C VAL A 181 -7.65 -13.53 9.29
N TYR A 182 -8.71 -13.25 10.04
CA TYR A 182 -10.03 -12.97 9.50
C TYR A 182 -10.16 -11.47 9.22
N PHE A 183 -10.28 -11.09 7.94
CA PHE A 183 -10.42 -9.68 7.55
C PHE A 183 -11.91 -9.32 7.38
N THR A 184 -12.37 -8.33 8.17
CA THR A 184 -13.70 -7.72 8.05
C THR A 184 -13.60 -6.22 8.32
N VAL A 185 -14.41 -5.40 7.65
CA VAL A 185 -14.67 -4.01 8.08
C VAL A 185 -15.95 -4.03 8.92
N SER A 186 -15.90 -3.38 10.08
CA SER A 186 -17.06 -3.05 10.93
C SER A 186 -17.72 -1.76 10.49
#